data_AF-A0A529HTV8-F1
#
_entry.id   AF-A0A529HTV8-F1
#
_cell.length_a   1.000
_cell.length_b   1.000
_cell.length_c   1.000
_cell.angle_alpha   90.00
_cell.angle_beta   90.00
_cell.angle_gamma   90.00
#
_symmetry.space_group_name_H-M   'P 1'
#
loop_
_entity.id
_entity.type
_entity.pdbx_description
1 polymer ?
#
loop_
_entity_poly.entity_id
_entity_poly.type
_entity_poly.pdbx_seq_one_letter_code
_entity_poly.pdbx_strand_id
1 'polypeptide(L)'
;FALSARVSVDFASAYDAGAIFIECDDNNWAKIAFEFSAARKPTIVSVVTRGTSDDSDGPRHSGAHVWLRAYCDGETVAFHFSEDGKYWNFLRWFTLPGVERRPVRIGLGVQSPTGEG
;
A
#
# COMPACT_ATOMS: atom_id res chain seq x y z
N PHE A 1 9.56 -2.63 12.87
CA PHE A 1 9.66 -3.73 11.88
C PHE A 1 9.49 -3.15 10.47
N ALA A 2 9.85 -3.92 9.44
CA ALA A 2 9.49 -3.58 8.06
C ALA A 2 9.05 -4.85 7.33
N LEU A 3 7.98 -4.74 6.53
CA LEU A 3 7.61 -5.73 5.54
C LEU A 3 7.89 -5.17 4.16
N SER A 4 8.45 -5.97 3.27
CA SER A 4 8.65 -5.61 1.87
C SER A 4 8.26 -6.77 0.98
N ALA A 5 7.68 -6.45 -0.18
CA ALA A 5 7.26 -7.44 -1.15
C ALA A 5 7.49 -6.91 -2.56
N ARG A 6 7.92 -7.80 -3.46
CA ARG A 6 7.90 -7.55 -4.90
C ARG A 6 6.50 -7.90 -5.42
N VAL A 7 5.81 -6.92 -5.96
CA VAL A 7 4.41 -7.01 -6.38
C VAL A 7 4.34 -6.87 -7.90
N SER A 8 3.65 -7.82 -8.53
CA SER A 8 3.24 -7.79 -9.94
C SER A 8 1.75 -8.03 -10.00
N VAL A 9 1.07 -7.34 -10.91
CA VAL A 9 -0.38 -7.44 -11.09
C VAL A 9 -0.65 -7.51 -12.59
N ASP A 10 -1.39 -8.52 -13.02
CA ASP A 10 -1.89 -8.60 -14.39
C ASP A 10 -3.16 -7.74 -14.50
N PHE A 11 -2.96 -6.41 -14.57
CA PHE A 11 -4.06 -5.44 -14.55
C PHE A 11 -5.05 -5.67 -15.71
N ALA A 12 -6.32 -5.87 -15.38
CA ALA A 12 -7.42 -6.05 -16.34
C ALA A 12 -8.49 -4.95 -16.19
N SER A 13 -8.85 -4.62 -14.96
CA SER A 13 -9.91 -3.69 -14.60
C SER A 13 -9.40 -2.53 -13.75
N ALA A 14 -10.14 -1.42 -13.75
CA ALA A 14 -9.79 -0.29 -12.91
C ALA A 14 -9.81 -0.71 -11.44
N TYR A 15 -8.82 -0.22 -10.70
CA TYR A 15 -8.55 -0.45 -9.29
C TYR A 15 -8.07 -1.88 -8.95
N ASP A 16 -7.73 -2.70 -9.95
CA ASP A 16 -6.97 -3.93 -9.70
C ASP A 16 -5.68 -3.58 -8.97
N ALA A 17 -5.36 -4.28 -7.88
CA ALA A 17 -4.14 -3.99 -7.13
C ALA A 17 -3.59 -5.18 -6.34
N GLY A 18 -2.27 -5.16 -6.17
CA GLY A 18 -1.55 -5.90 -5.13
C GLY A 18 -0.98 -4.93 -4.11
N ALA A 19 -1.11 -5.25 -2.83
CA ALA A 19 -0.87 -4.30 -1.74
C ALA A 19 -0.20 -4.92 -0.51
N ILE A 20 0.40 -4.06 0.30
CA ILE A 20 0.76 -4.34 1.69
C ILE A 20 -0.21 -3.56 2.59
N PHE A 21 -0.80 -4.24 3.57
CA PHE A 21 -1.70 -3.67 4.57
C PHE A 21 -1.06 -3.69 5.96
N ILE A 22 -1.30 -2.64 6.74
CA ILE A 22 -1.09 -2.60 8.18
C ILE A 22 -2.44 -2.26 8.85
N GLU A 23 -2.85 -3.05 9.83
CA GLU A 23 -4.17 -2.97 10.46
C GLU A 23 -4.03 -3.02 11.97
N CYS A 24 -4.54 -1.97 12.63
CA CYS A 24 -4.64 -1.90 14.09
C CYS A 24 -6.01 -2.40 14.55
N ASP A 25 -7.07 -1.98 13.85
CA ASP A 25 -8.45 -2.43 14.02
C ASP A 25 -9.27 -2.14 12.74
N ASP A 26 -10.55 -2.50 12.73
CA ASP A 26 -11.44 -2.38 11.58
C ASP A 26 -11.59 -0.95 11.04
N ASN A 27 -11.34 0.06 11.88
CA ASN A 27 -11.46 1.48 11.52
C ASN A 27 -10.10 2.17 11.36
N ASN A 28 -9.00 1.50 11.72
CA ASN A 28 -7.65 2.06 11.71
C ASN A 28 -6.69 1.11 10.99
N TRP A 29 -6.54 1.35 9.70
CA TRP A 29 -5.65 0.59 8.82
C TRP A 29 -5.03 1.50 7.77
N ALA A 30 -3.98 1.02 7.12
CA ALA A 30 -3.39 1.69 5.99
C ALA A 30 -2.88 0.67 4.97
N LYS A 31 -2.84 1.05 3.70
CA LYS A 31 -2.27 0.24 2.63
C LYS A 31 -1.36 1.06 1.72
N ILE A 32 -0.35 0.39 1.18
CA ILE A 32 0.37 0.82 -0.03
C ILE A 32 0.09 -0.22 -1.12
N ALA A 33 -0.27 0.23 -2.32
CA ALA A 33 -0.69 -0.62 -3.41
C ALA A 33 0.01 -0.27 -4.72
N PHE A 34 0.23 -1.28 -5.55
CA PHE A 34 0.46 -1.12 -6.98
C PHE A 34 -0.88 -1.34 -7.68
N GLU A 35 -1.54 -0.26 -8.07
CA GLU A 35 -2.95 -0.22 -8.45
C GLU A 35 -3.15 0.32 -9.88
N PHE A 36 -4.13 -0.22 -10.61
CA PHE A 36 -4.57 0.35 -11.87
C PHE A 36 -5.53 1.50 -11.61
N SER A 37 -5.07 2.75 -11.70
CA SER A 37 -5.92 3.92 -11.50
C SER A 37 -7.17 3.95 -12.39
N ALA A 38 -8.13 4.82 -12.08
CA ALA A 38 -9.33 5.06 -12.89
C ALA A 38 -9.02 5.33 -14.38
N ALA A 39 -7.90 6.01 -14.65
CA ALA A 39 -7.41 6.31 -16.00
C ALA A 39 -6.66 5.14 -16.66
N ARG A 40 -6.69 3.94 -16.05
CA ARG A 40 -6.00 2.73 -16.50
C ARG A 40 -4.49 2.96 -16.66
N LYS A 41 -3.90 3.53 -15.61
CA LYS A 41 -2.45 3.69 -15.48
C LYS A 41 -1.98 2.99 -14.20
N PRO A 42 -0.93 2.15 -14.26
CA PRO A 42 -0.38 1.60 -13.04
C PRO A 42 0.24 2.71 -12.18
N THR A 43 -0.19 2.76 -10.93
CA THR A 43 0.05 3.86 -10.00
C THR A 43 0.41 3.28 -8.63
N ILE A 44 1.36 3.91 -7.95
CA ILE A 44 1.62 3.61 -6.55
C ILE A 44 0.63 4.40 -5.70
N VAL A 45 -0.31 3.72 -5.05
CA VAL A 45 -1.40 4.33 -4.28
C VAL A 45 -1.17 4.08 -2.80
N SER A 46 -1.56 5.03 -1.96
CA SER A 46 -1.63 4.82 -0.51
C SER A 46 -2.98 5.24 0.06
N VAL A 47 -3.47 4.48 1.03
CA VAL A 47 -4.66 4.84 1.80
C VAL A 47 -4.33 4.77 3.27
N VAL A 48 -4.74 5.79 4.02
CA VAL A 48 -4.65 5.81 5.48
C VAL A 48 -6.06 6.03 6.02
N THR A 49 -6.59 5.04 6.70
CA THR A 49 -7.95 5.07 7.25
C THR A 49 -7.89 5.31 8.75
N ARG A 50 -8.58 6.38 9.18
CA ARG A 50 -8.81 6.72 10.60
C ARG A 50 -10.29 7.00 10.79
N GLY A 51 -11.10 5.95 10.77
CA GLY A 51 -12.55 6.00 10.56
C GLY A 51 -12.89 6.32 9.09
N THR A 52 -12.37 7.41 8.56
CA THR A 52 -12.49 7.78 7.13
C THR A 52 -11.18 7.53 6.40
N SER A 53 -11.28 7.01 5.17
CA SER A 53 -10.13 6.77 4.31
C SER A 53 -9.61 8.06 3.68
N ASP A 54 -8.31 8.30 3.86
CA ASP A 54 -7.54 9.35 3.19
C ASP A 54 -6.70 8.69 2.09
N ASP A 55 -7.23 8.74 0.87
CA ASP A 55 -6.66 8.15 -0.34
C ASP A 55 -5.71 9.14 -1.04
N SER A 56 -4.58 8.63 -1.53
CA SER A 56 -3.60 9.41 -2.26
C SER A 56 -2.98 8.61 -3.40
N ASP A 57 -3.28 9.04 -4.62
CA ASP A 57 -2.59 8.66 -5.85
C ASP A 57 -1.17 9.23 -5.85
N GLY A 58 -0.18 8.33 -5.86
CA GLY A 58 1.22 8.66 -5.98
C GLY A 58 1.73 8.64 -7.42
N PRO A 59 3.04 8.39 -7.63
CA PRO A 59 3.61 8.37 -8.97
C PRO A 59 3.11 7.18 -9.79
N ARG A 60 3.07 7.38 -11.10
CA ARG A 60 2.88 6.29 -12.06
C ARG A 60 4.12 5.42 -12.10
N HIS A 61 3.92 4.13 -12.32
CA HIS A 61 5.00 3.16 -12.46
C HIS A 61 4.80 2.34 -13.72
N SER A 62 5.78 2.33 -14.64
CA SER A 62 5.66 1.62 -15.92
C SER A 62 6.26 0.22 -15.90
N GLY A 63 6.97 -0.16 -14.83
CA GLY A 63 7.58 -1.48 -14.70
C GLY A 63 6.54 -2.57 -14.48
N ALA A 64 6.84 -3.78 -14.96
CA ALA A 64 5.98 -4.97 -14.79
C ALA A 64 5.78 -5.40 -13.32
N HIS A 65 6.64 -4.92 -12.43
CA HIS A 65 6.56 -5.14 -11.00
C HIS A 65 7.16 -3.95 -10.26
N VAL A 66 6.83 -3.82 -8.99
CA VAL A 66 7.40 -2.84 -8.07
C VAL A 66 7.63 -3.49 -6.71
N TRP A 67 8.65 -3.06 -6.00
CA TRP A 67 8.81 -3.40 -4.59
C TRP A 67 8.05 -2.40 -3.75
N LEU A 68 7.17 -2.88 -2.88
CA LEU A 68 6.47 -2.07 -1.87
C LEU A 68 7.07 -2.36 -0.49
N ARG A 69 7.08 -1.35 0.39
CA ARG A 69 7.51 -1.50 1.78
C ARG A 69 6.64 -0.69 2.73
N ALA A 70 6.24 -1.35 3.81
CA ALA A 70 5.68 -0.73 4.99
C ALA A 70 6.68 -0.87 6.15
N TYR A 71 7.16 0.27 6.65
CA TYR A 71 7.99 0.36 7.85
C TYR A 71 7.13 0.88 9.01
N CYS A 72 7.35 0.35 10.21
CA CYS A 72 6.76 0.86 11.44
C CYS A 72 7.77 0.79 12.58
N ASP A 73 8.00 1.90 13.28
CA ASP A 73 8.88 1.97 14.46
C ASP A 73 8.14 1.71 15.79
N GLY A 74 6.82 1.61 15.72
CA GLY A 74 5.93 1.42 16.85
C GLY A 74 5.14 2.65 17.27
N GLU A 75 5.40 3.80 16.65
CA GLU A 75 4.62 5.03 16.81
C GLU A 75 4.12 5.55 15.46
N THR A 76 4.92 5.36 14.42
CA THR A 76 4.69 5.87 13.07
C THR A 76 4.81 4.78 12.02
N VAL A 77 4.26 5.07 10.85
CA VAL A 77 4.31 4.21 9.68
C VAL A 77 4.86 5.01 8.50
N ALA A 78 5.72 4.35 7.71
CA ALA A 78 6.29 4.91 6.50
C ALA A 78 6.14 3.95 5.33
N PHE A 79 5.54 4.44 4.25
CA PHE A 79 5.38 3.74 2.99
C PHE A 79 6.46 4.16 2.00
N HIS A 80 7.03 3.16 1.34
CA HIS A 80 8.07 3.32 0.34
C HIS A 80 7.83 2.38 -0.83
N PHE A 81 8.37 2.74 -1.99
CA PHE A 81 8.41 1.87 -3.16
C PHE A 81 9.80 1.86 -3.79
N SER A 82 10.11 0.83 -4.56
CA SER A 82 11.41 0.66 -5.21
C SER A 82 11.27 -0.11 -6.52
N GLU A 83 12.08 0.24 -7.50
CA GLU A 83 12.13 -0.48 -8.78
C GLU A 83 12.99 -1.75 -8.68
N ASP A 84 14.02 -1.72 -7.83
CA ASP A 84 15.07 -2.76 -7.78
C ASP A 84 15.20 -3.45 -6.42
N GLY A 85 14.45 -3.01 -5.41
CA GLY A 85 14.50 -3.48 -4.03
C GLY A 85 15.71 -2.96 -3.24
N LYS A 86 16.55 -2.12 -3.84
CA LYS A 86 17.77 -1.56 -3.24
C LYS A 86 17.61 -0.09 -2.92
N TYR A 87 17.12 0.71 -3.87
CA TYR A 87 16.86 2.14 -3.68
C TYR A 87 15.38 2.40 -3.44
N TRP A 88 15.07 2.99 -2.28
CA TRP A 88 13.71 3.16 -1.80
C TRP A 88 13.26 4.62 -1.90
N ASN A 89 12.24 4.85 -2.72
CA ASN A 89 11.56 6.13 -2.81
C ASN A 89 10.55 6.25 -1.66
N PHE A 90 10.60 7.37 -0.96
CA PHE A 90 9.61 7.72 0.05
C PHE A 90 8.27 8.04 -0.61
N LEU A 91 7.17 7.53 -0.04
CA LEU A 91 5.81 7.82 -0.49
C LEU A 91 5.02 8.60 0.55
N ARG A 92 4.92 8.08 1.78
CA ARG A 92 4.05 8.66 2.81
C ARG A 92 4.54 8.32 4.22
N TRP A 93 4.48 9.30 5.12
CA TRP A 93 4.74 9.14 6.55
C TRP A 93 3.50 9.56 7.33
N PHE A 94 3.10 8.78 8.33
CA PHE A 94 1.88 9.06 9.09
C PHE A 94 1.85 8.33 10.43
N THR A 95 0.97 8.80 11.32
CA THR A 95 0.55 8.06 12.52
C THR A 95 -0.75 7.31 12.25
N LEU A 96 -0.97 6.19 12.93
CA LEU A 96 -2.21 5.43 12.84
C LEU A 96 -2.68 5.14 14.27
N PRO A 97 -3.94 5.47 14.66
CA PRO A 97 -4.41 5.23 16.01
C PRO A 97 -4.29 3.76 16.41
N GLY A 98 -3.69 3.50 17.57
CA GLY A 98 -3.50 2.15 18.09
C GLY A 98 -2.29 1.39 17.51
N VAL A 99 -1.48 2.02 16.65
CA VAL A 99 -0.27 1.40 16.07
C VAL A 99 0.80 1.10 17.11
N GLU A 100 0.74 1.72 18.29
CA GLU A 100 1.58 1.44 19.45
C GLU A 100 1.13 0.19 20.22
N ARG A 101 -0.16 -0.17 20.12
CA ARG A 101 -0.71 -1.38 20.73
C ARG A 101 -0.23 -2.61 19.97
N ARG A 102 -0.08 -3.73 20.67
CA ARG A 102 0.41 -4.99 20.10
C ARG A 102 -0.59 -6.11 20.38
N PRO A 103 -0.77 -7.06 19.44
CA PRO A 103 -0.13 -7.13 18.12
C PRO A 103 -0.74 -6.15 17.10
N VAL A 104 0.06 -5.70 16.12
CA VAL A 104 -0.45 -5.05 14.89
C VAL A 104 -0.45 -6.11 13.78
N ARG A 105 -1.49 -6.16 12.96
CA ARG A 105 -1.56 -7.06 11.81
C ARG A 105 -0.89 -6.40 10.61
N ILE A 106 -0.04 -7.14 9.92
CA ILE A 106 0.58 -6.71 8.66
C ILE A 106 0.60 -7.87 7.68
N GLY A 107 0.30 -7.59 6.41
CA GLY A 107 0.17 -8.65 5.42
C GLY A 107 0.04 -8.15 3.99
N LEU A 108 -0.20 -9.10 3.10
CA LEU A 108 -0.44 -8.85 1.68
C LEU A 108 -1.95 -8.82 1.42
N GLY A 109 -2.38 -7.99 0.48
CA GLY A 109 -3.75 -7.92 0.01
C GLY A 109 -3.81 -7.82 -1.51
N VAL A 110 -4.91 -8.30 -2.07
CA VAL A 110 -5.25 -8.14 -3.49
C VAL A 110 -6.68 -7.62 -3.60
N GLN A 111 -6.98 -6.88 -4.65
CA GLN A 111 -8.32 -6.35 -4.91
C GLN A 111 -8.59 -6.31 -6.41
N SER A 112 -9.87 -6.50 -6.79
CA SER A 112 -10.40 -6.22 -8.13
C SER A 112 -11.80 -5.59 -7.98
N PRO A 113 -11.91 -4.31 -7.58
CA PRO A 113 -13.19 -3.69 -7.22
C PRO A 113 -14.19 -3.56 -8.38
N THR A 114 -13.69 -3.51 -9.61
CA THR A 114 -14.51 -3.38 -10.83
C THR A 114 -14.32 -4.55 -11.81
N GLY A 115 -13.60 -5.59 -11.39
CA GLY A 115 -13.37 -6.81 -12.16
C GLY A 115 -13.95 -8.05 -11.48
N GLU A 116 -13.65 -9.22 -12.03
CA GLU A 116 -14.22 -10.51 -11.61
C GLU A 116 -13.31 -11.33 -10.68
N GLY A 117 -12.09 -10.84 -10.41
CA GLY A 117 -11.08 -11.57 -9.64
C GLY A 117 -10.12 -12.37 -10.50
#